data_AF-A0A820SSK9-F1
#
_entry.id   AF-A0A820SSK9-F1
#
_cell.length_a   1.000
_cell.length_b   1.000
_cell.length_c   1.000
_cell.angle_alpha   90.00
_cell.angle_beta   90.00
_cell.angle_gamma   90.00
#
_symmetry.space_group_name_H-M   'P 1'
#
loop_
_entity.id
_entity.type
_entity.pdbx_description
1 polymer ?
#
loop_
_entity_poly.entity_id
_entity_poly.type
_entity_poly.pdbx_seq_one_letter_code
_entity_poly.pdbx_strand_id
1 'polypeptide(L)'
;MSISTKPDLSKSYSASSLIETTAISSYTSSAKVITLIIGTNSTRYTVALHIFDQIKYIITMLRENQSHHNEKNKIYIVGTFPCDKTSSELLSYAALEVNINTYNKHLLNLGNIIILNFKIMNHHPSNKYKAQRN
;
A
#
# COMPACT_ATOMS: atom_id res chain seq x y z
N MET A 1 -22.46 -5.73 30.78
CA MET A 1 -21.67 -6.89 30.30
C MET A 1 -21.24 -6.60 28.87
N SER A 2 -19.98 -6.20 28.69
CA SER A 2 -19.38 -5.90 27.38
C SER A 2 -18.91 -7.20 26.74
N ILE A 3 -19.64 -7.66 25.72
CA ILE A 3 -19.25 -8.82 24.92
C ILE A 3 -18.18 -8.35 23.94
N SER A 4 -16.91 -8.53 24.32
CA SER A 4 -15.77 -8.44 23.40
C SER A 4 -15.71 -9.73 22.60
N THR A 5 -16.40 -9.78 21.45
CA THR A 5 -16.22 -10.87 20.49
C THR A 5 -14.84 -10.74 19.82
N LYS A 6 -13.95 -11.70 20.10
CA LYS A 6 -12.72 -11.86 19.33
C LYS A 6 -13.10 -12.11 17.86
N PRO A 7 -12.49 -11.42 16.88
CA PRO A 7 -12.76 -11.69 15.48
C PRO A 7 -12.32 -13.13 15.13
N ASP A 8 -13.23 -13.87 14.54
CA ASP A 8 -13.03 -15.22 14.04
C ASP A 8 -12.14 -15.17 12.79
N LEU A 9 -10.89 -15.62 12.94
CA LEU A 9 -9.85 -15.61 11.91
C LEU A 9 -10.09 -16.64 10.79
N SER A 10 -11.14 -17.46 10.87
CA SER A 10 -11.46 -18.49 9.86
C SER A 10 -12.25 -17.96 8.67
N LYS A 11 -12.78 -16.73 8.74
CA LYS A 11 -13.55 -16.12 7.64
C LYS A 11 -12.64 -15.32 6.72
N SER A 12 -12.47 -15.81 5.49
CA SER A 12 -11.93 -14.99 4.40
C SER A 12 -12.96 -13.94 4.03
N TYR A 13 -12.75 -12.71 4.50
CA TYR A 13 -13.55 -11.58 4.08
C TYR A 13 -13.04 -11.10 2.72
N SER A 14 -13.92 -11.07 1.71
CA SER A 14 -13.63 -10.36 0.48
C SER A 14 -13.34 -8.89 0.81
N ALA A 15 -12.45 -8.24 0.05
CA ALA A 15 -12.24 -6.80 0.18
C ALA A 15 -13.57 -6.02 0.05
N SER A 16 -14.56 -6.57 -0.68
CA SER A 16 -15.89 -5.97 -0.86
C SER A 16 -16.65 -5.98 0.46
N SER A 17 -16.68 -7.12 1.15
CA SER A 17 -17.40 -7.23 2.42
C SER A 17 -16.74 -6.38 3.50
N LEU A 18 -15.42 -6.22 3.49
CA LEU A 18 -14.71 -5.28 4.38
C LEU A 18 -15.07 -3.82 4.09
N ILE A 19 -15.22 -3.42 2.83
CA ILE A 19 -15.61 -2.05 2.48
C ILE A 19 -17.07 -1.80 2.88
N GLU A 20 -17.98 -2.74 2.60
CA GLU A 20 -19.42 -2.59 2.81
C GLU A 20 -19.83 -2.62 4.29
N THR A 21 -19.16 -3.44 5.12
CA THR A 21 -19.58 -3.67 6.51
C THR A 21 -18.87 -2.80 7.54
N THR A 22 -17.95 -1.93 7.13
CA THR A 22 -17.15 -1.12 8.05
C THR A 22 -17.37 0.37 7.88
N ALA A 23 -16.89 1.17 8.85
CA ALA A 23 -16.83 2.63 8.74
C ALA A 23 -16.07 3.11 7.48
N ILE A 24 -15.28 2.23 6.84
CA ILE A 24 -14.60 2.51 5.56
C ILE A 24 -15.63 2.87 4.48
N SER A 25 -16.79 2.22 4.43
CA SER A 25 -17.87 2.58 3.49
C SER A 25 -18.29 4.04 3.66
N SER A 26 -18.51 4.49 4.90
CA SER A 26 -18.90 5.86 5.21
C SER A 26 -17.79 6.90 4.93
N TYR A 27 -16.54 6.55 5.20
CA TYR A 27 -15.41 7.43 4.88
C TYR A 27 -15.17 7.52 3.38
N THR A 28 -15.26 6.41 2.66
CA THR A 28 -15.07 6.38 1.20
C THR A 28 -16.23 7.05 0.47
N SER A 29 -17.46 6.97 0.99
CA SER A 29 -18.64 7.61 0.38
C SER A 29 -18.62 9.13 0.48
N SER A 30 -17.97 9.70 1.50
CA SER A 30 -17.82 11.14 1.68
C SER A 30 -16.47 11.70 1.19
N ALA A 31 -15.49 10.83 0.96
CA ALA A 31 -14.17 11.23 0.50
C ALA A 31 -14.22 11.84 -0.91
N LYS A 32 -13.65 13.04 -1.07
CA LYS A 32 -13.41 13.66 -2.38
C LYS A 32 -12.23 13.04 -3.11
N VAL A 33 -11.28 12.49 -2.35
CA VAL A 33 -10.04 11.90 -2.83
C VAL A 33 -9.64 10.76 -1.89
N ILE A 34 -9.20 9.64 -2.46
CA ILE A 34 -8.63 8.49 -1.75
C ILE A 34 -7.15 8.41 -2.11
N THR A 35 -6.29 8.27 -1.09
CA THR A 35 -4.86 7.99 -1.29
C THR A 35 -4.54 6.60 -0.76
N LEU A 36 -4.04 5.72 -1.62
CA LEU A 36 -3.67 4.35 -1.30
C LEU A 36 -2.16 4.26 -1.07
N ILE A 37 -1.76 3.94 0.15
CA ILE A 37 -0.39 3.57 0.52
C ILE A 37 -0.41 2.06 0.77
N ILE A 38 -0.10 1.29 -0.27
CA ILE A 38 -0.30 -0.15 -0.28
C ILE A 38 0.88 -0.86 -0.95
N GLY A 39 1.09 -2.13 -0.61
CA GLY A 39 2.10 -2.99 -1.22
C GLY A 39 3.51 -2.83 -0.66
N THR A 40 3.78 -1.85 0.21
CA THR A 40 5.12 -1.58 0.78
C THR A 40 5.72 -2.77 1.52
N ASN A 41 4.93 -3.49 2.31
CA ASN A 41 5.37 -4.73 2.96
C ASN A 41 5.31 -5.92 1.99
N SER A 42 4.30 -5.96 1.13
CA SER A 42 4.08 -7.08 0.21
C SER A 42 5.20 -7.23 -0.81
N THR A 43 5.79 -6.14 -1.31
CA THR A 43 6.91 -6.19 -2.28
C THR A 43 8.15 -6.87 -1.75
N ARG A 44 8.26 -7.07 -0.43
CA ARG A 44 9.33 -7.85 0.19
C ARG A 44 9.12 -9.35 0.04
N TYR A 45 7.87 -9.82 0.00
CA TYR A 45 7.54 -11.25 0.10
C TYR A 45 6.79 -11.78 -1.12
N THR A 46 6.35 -10.90 -2.02
CA THR A 46 5.45 -11.25 -3.11
C THR A 46 5.92 -10.60 -4.40
N VAL A 47 5.84 -11.34 -5.49
CA VAL A 47 6.18 -10.84 -6.83
C VAL A 47 5.25 -9.69 -7.22
N ALA A 48 5.82 -8.66 -7.80
CA ALA A 48 5.20 -7.39 -8.15
C ALA A 48 3.87 -7.54 -8.89
N LEU A 49 3.81 -8.48 -9.83
CA LEU A 49 2.63 -8.70 -10.67
C LEU A 49 1.41 -9.12 -9.84
N HIS A 50 1.59 -10.01 -8.87
CA HIS A 50 0.49 -10.44 -7.99
C HIS A 50 -0.02 -9.31 -7.11
N ILE A 51 0.90 -8.49 -6.56
CA ILE A 51 0.53 -7.31 -5.76
C ILE A 51 -0.24 -6.31 -6.63
N PHE A 52 0.22 -6.10 -7.86
CA PHE A 52 -0.42 -5.21 -8.83
C PHE A 52 -1.85 -5.67 -9.17
N ASP A 53 -2.06 -6.95 -9.43
CA ASP A 53 -3.39 -7.49 -9.73
C ASP A 53 -4.37 -7.29 -8.55
N GLN A 54 -3.90 -7.51 -7.32
CA GLN A 54 -4.69 -7.25 -6.11
C GLN A 54 -5.07 -5.77 -5.97
N ILE A 55 -4.12 -4.86 -6.22
CA ILE A 55 -4.38 -3.42 -6.18
C ILE A 55 -5.37 -3.01 -7.25
N LYS A 56 -5.22 -3.53 -8.47
CA LYS A 56 -6.15 -3.27 -9.57
C LYS A 56 -7.57 -3.69 -9.18
N TYR A 57 -7.72 -4.86 -8.56
CA TYR A 57 -9.00 -5.33 -8.04
C TYR A 57 -9.59 -4.37 -6.98
N ILE A 58 -8.78 -3.92 -6.02
CA ILE A 58 -9.21 -2.96 -4.99
C ILE A 58 -9.69 -1.65 -5.62
N ILE A 59 -8.95 -1.09 -6.59
CA ILE A 59 -9.34 0.15 -7.28
C ILE A 59 -10.66 -0.04 -8.02
N THR A 60 -10.80 -1.14 -8.75
CA THR A 60 -12.05 -1.45 -9.47
C THR A 60 -13.22 -1.48 -8.50
N MET A 61 -13.08 -2.17 -7.38
CA MET A 61 -14.13 -2.23 -6.38
C MET A 61 -14.46 -0.90 -5.72
N LEU A 62 -13.46 -0.06 -5.45
CA LEU A 62 -13.69 1.29 -4.92
C LEU A 62 -14.49 2.15 -5.89
N ARG A 63 -14.23 2.00 -7.20
CA ARG A 63 -14.97 2.71 -8.26
C ARG A 63 -16.39 2.19 -8.44
N GLU A 64 -16.56 0.87 -8.44
CA GLU A 64 -17.87 0.23 -8.60
C GLU A 64 -18.82 0.55 -7.43
N ASN A 65 -18.31 0.60 -6.20
CA ASN A 65 -19.14 0.87 -5.02
C ASN A 65 -19.45 2.34 -4.79
N GLN A 66 -18.72 3.26 -5.43
CA GLN A 66 -18.81 4.69 -5.17
C GLN A 66 -18.70 5.46 -6.48
N SER A 67 -19.86 5.74 -7.08
CA SER A 67 -19.94 6.31 -8.43
C SER A 67 -19.22 7.66 -8.59
N HIS A 68 -19.05 8.43 -7.51
CA HIS A 68 -18.28 9.69 -7.51
C HIS A 68 -16.76 9.51 -7.60
N HIS A 69 -16.24 8.30 -7.44
CA HIS A 69 -14.82 7.96 -7.66
C HIS A 69 -14.52 7.48 -9.08
N ASN A 70 -15.53 7.44 -9.97
CA ASN A 70 -15.35 7.11 -11.39
C ASN A 70 -14.65 8.21 -12.19
N GLU A 71 -14.59 9.43 -11.66
CA GLU A 71 -13.84 10.53 -12.27
C GLU A 71 -12.32 10.26 -12.19
N LYS A 72 -11.59 10.70 -13.22
CA LYS A 72 -10.12 10.74 -13.16
C LYS A 72 -9.67 11.62 -11.98
N ASN A 73 -8.54 11.27 -11.34
CA ASN A 73 -7.91 12.01 -10.23
C ASN A 73 -8.60 11.94 -8.85
N LYS A 74 -9.47 10.95 -8.61
CA LYS A 74 -10.08 10.73 -7.28
C LYS A 74 -9.39 9.67 -6.44
N ILE A 75 -8.63 8.78 -7.07
CA ILE A 75 -7.84 7.76 -6.39
C ILE A 75 -6.38 7.97 -6.78
N TYR A 76 -5.54 8.20 -5.78
CA TYR A 76 -4.09 8.29 -5.88
C TYR A 76 -3.46 7.04 -5.26
N ILE A 77 -2.35 6.59 -5.82
CA ILE A 77 -1.56 5.50 -5.24
C ILE A 77 -0.14 6.02 -5.04
N VAL A 78 0.45 5.63 -3.92
CA VAL A 78 1.85 5.92 -3.61
C VAL A 78 2.66 4.67 -3.92
N GLY A 79 3.71 4.85 -4.73
CA GLY A 79 4.67 3.78 -5.01
C GLY A 79 5.42 3.33 -3.75
N THR A 80 5.91 2.09 -3.77
CA THR A 80 6.69 1.54 -2.67
C THR A 80 8.08 2.16 -2.62
N PHE A 81 8.54 2.45 -1.40
CA PHE A 81 9.88 2.95 -1.12
C PHE A 81 10.95 1.87 -1.31
N PRO A 82 12.21 2.26 -1.59
CA PRO A 82 13.33 1.32 -1.54
C PRO A 82 13.37 0.60 -0.19
N CYS A 83 13.66 -0.70 -0.22
CA CYS A 83 13.83 -1.53 0.96
C CYS A 83 15.09 -2.38 0.79
N ASP A 84 15.84 -2.55 1.87
CA ASP A 84 17.09 -3.30 1.94
C ASP A 84 16.91 -4.69 2.57
N LYS A 85 15.77 -4.95 3.21
CA LYS A 85 15.48 -6.23 3.87
C LYS A 85 14.89 -7.23 2.88
N THR A 86 15.70 -8.21 2.50
CA THR A 86 15.31 -9.37 1.67
C THR A 86 14.36 -10.33 2.41
N SER A 87 13.83 -11.32 1.69
CA SER A 87 13.00 -12.41 2.22
C SER A 87 13.41 -13.75 1.61
N SER A 88 12.76 -14.83 2.05
CA SER A 88 12.88 -16.16 1.45
C SER A 88 12.50 -16.19 -0.03
N GLU A 89 11.51 -15.39 -0.44
CA GLU A 89 11.04 -15.33 -1.82
C GLU A 89 11.90 -14.40 -2.70
N LEU A 90 12.47 -13.35 -2.12
CA LEU A 90 13.35 -12.39 -2.80
C LEU A 90 14.71 -12.37 -2.11
N LEU A 91 15.50 -13.41 -2.38
CA LEU A 91 16.72 -13.77 -1.64
C LEU A 91 17.87 -12.77 -1.77
N SER A 92 17.88 -11.95 -2.82
CA SER A 92 18.93 -10.96 -3.06
C SER A 92 18.37 -9.54 -3.09
N TYR A 93 19.21 -8.58 -2.68
CA TYR A 93 18.89 -7.16 -2.80
C TYR A 93 18.53 -6.78 -4.24
N ALA A 94 19.26 -7.31 -5.23
CA ALA A 94 18.98 -7.07 -6.65
C ALA A 94 17.59 -7.59 -7.06
N ALA A 95 17.20 -8.79 -6.61
CA ALA A 95 15.86 -9.33 -6.88
C ALA A 95 14.76 -8.48 -6.24
N LEU A 96 14.98 -8.04 -4.99
CA LEU A 96 14.06 -7.14 -4.29
C LEU A 96 13.93 -5.78 -5.00
N GLU A 97 15.04 -5.19 -5.41
CA GLU A 97 15.08 -3.92 -6.14
C GLU A 97 14.35 -4.03 -7.48
N VAL A 98 14.60 -5.09 -8.26
CA VAL A 98 13.88 -5.37 -9.51
C VAL A 98 12.38 -5.53 -9.23
N ASN A 99 12.00 -6.21 -8.16
CA ASN A 99 10.60 -6.41 -7.80
C ASN A 99 9.91 -5.07 -7.46
N ILE A 100 10.53 -4.24 -6.61
CA ILE A 100 10.02 -2.91 -6.23
C ILE A 100 9.91 -2.00 -7.46
N ASN A 101 10.92 -1.97 -8.32
CA ASN A 101 10.93 -1.16 -9.54
C ASN A 101 9.85 -1.62 -10.52
N THR A 102 9.67 -2.94 -10.68
CA THR A 102 8.63 -3.51 -11.52
C THR A 102 7.24 -3.13 -11.00
N TYR A 103 7.01 -3.29 -9.69
CA TYR A 103 5.78 -2.88 -9.02
C TYR A 103 5.47 -1.40 -9.25
N ASN A 104 6.42 -0.51 -8.95
CA ASN A 104 6.26 0.93 -9.12
C ASN A 104 6.01 1.33 -10.58
N LYS A 105 6.68 0.67 -11.54
CA LYS A 105 6.45 0.88 -12.97
C LYS A 105 5.04 0.46 -13.39
N HIS A 106 4.54 -0.66 -12.88
CA HIS A 106 3.16 -1.08 -13.13
C HIS A 106 2.16 -0.09 -12.54
N LEU A 107 2.41 0.43 -11.33
CA LEU A 107 1.57 1.48 -10.75
C LEU A 107 1.54 2.74 -11.63
N LEU A 108 2.66 3.20 -12.18
CA LEU A 108 2.65 4.37 -13.09
C LEU A 108 1.67 4.19 -14.27
N ASN A 109 1.56 2.96 -14.78
CA ASN A 109 0.69 2.64 -15.91
C ASN A 109 -0.81 2.57 -15.54
N LEU A 110 -1.17 2.48 -14.26
CA LEU A 110 -2.56 2.54 -13.80
C LEU A 110 -3.17 3.96 -13.88
N GLY A 111 -2.33 4.99 -14.01
CA GLY A 111 -2.73 6.40 -14.18
C GLY A 111 -3.15 7.11 -12.89
N ASN A 112 -2.92 8.43 -12.83
CA ASN A 112 -3.23 9.35 -11.72
C ASN A 112 -2.54 9.01 -10.38
N ILE A 113 -1.26 8.63 -10.44
CA ILE A 113 -0.48 8.13 -9.31
C ILE A 113 0.68 9.08 -9.07
N ILE A 114 0.74 9.63 -7.85
CA ILE A 114 1.88 10.42 -7.39
C ILE A 114 2.85 9.45 -6.72
N ILE A 115 3.96 9.15 -7.40
CA ILE A 115 5.07 8.46 -6.75
C ILE A 115 5.80 9.48 -5.88
N LEU A 116 5.57 9.40 -4.57
CA LEU A 116 6.40 10.09 -3.60
C LEU A 116 7.73 9.35 -3.52
N ASN A 117 8.70 9.83 -4.30
CA ASN A 117 10.06 9.31 -4.27
C ASN A 117 10.79 9.88 -3.05
N PHE A 118 10.63 9.24 -1.89
CA PHE A 118 11.52 9.47 -0.77
C PHE A 118 12.82 8.76 -1.11
N LYS A 119 13.70 9.44 -1.86
CA LYS A 119 15.12 9.08 -1.85
C LYS A 119 15.52 9.10 -0.37
N ILE A 120 15.81 7.93 0.18
CA ILE A 120 16.60 7.84 1.39
C ILE A 120 17.92 8.52 1.01
N MET A 121 18.06 9.80 1.35
CA MET A 121 19.36 10.42 1.32
C MET A 121 20.18 9.57 2.28
N ASN A 122 21.22 8.91 1.77
CA ASN A 122 22.19 8.16 2.58
C ASN A 122 22.98 9.08 3.53
N HIS A 123 22.40 10.19 3.99
CA HIS A 123 22.73 10.80 5.26
C HIS A 123 22.01 10.03 6.35
N HIS A 124 22.52 8.84 6.65
CA HIS A 124 22.60 8.46 8.04
C HIS A 124 23.24 9.67 8.74
N PRO A 125 22.58 10.37 9.68
CA PRO A 125 23.35 11.18 10.60
C PRO A 125 24.27 10.17 11.27
N SER A 126 25.54 10.16 10.87
CA SER A 126 26.60 9.46 11.57
C SER A 126 26.38 9.73 13.05
N ASN A 127 26.51 8.70 13.90
CA ASN A 127 26.44 8.70 15.36
C ASN A 127 27.27 9.80 16.06
N LYS A 128 27.02 11.07 15.75
CA LYS A 128 27.72 12.27 16.25
C LYS A 128 26.85 13.06 17.22
N TYR A 129 25.59 12.70 17.41
CA TYR A 129 24.85 13.11 18.59
C TYR A 129 25.19 12.15 19.75
N LYS A 130 26.43 12.24 20.23
CA LYS A 130 26.68 11.97 21.64
C LYS A 130 25.85 13.00 22.40
N ALA A 131 24.77 12.54 23.03
CA ALA A 131 24.10 13.33 24.04
C ALA A 131 25.12 13.65 25.13
N GLN A 132 25.72 14.85 25.09
CA GLN A 132 26.33 15.45 26.26
C GLN A 132 25.16 15.79 27.19
N ARG A 133 24.90 14.90 28.15
CA ARG A 133 24.12 15.24 29.33
C ARG A 133 25.07 15.95 30.28
N ASN A 134 24.82 17.24 30.49
CA ASN A 134 25.29 17.97 31.67
C ASN A 134 24.58 17.44 32.90
#